data_AF-A0A356E297-F1
#
_entry.id   AF-A0A356E297-F1
#
_cell.length_a   1.000
_cell.length_b   1.000
_cell.length_c   1.000
_cell.angle_alpha   90.00
_cell.angle_beta   90.00
_cell.angle_gamma   90.00
#
_symmetry.space_group_name_H-M   'P 1'
#
loop_
_entity.id
_entity.type
_entity.pdbx_description
1 polymer ?
#
loop_
_entity_poly.entity_id
_entity_poly.type
_entity_poly.pdbx_seq_one_letter_code
_entity_poly.pdbx_strand_id
1 'polypeptide(L)' 'MKKGWSYLMLGFGIFSLILSIWMLPLQMTGSTERTITYVNLVIAVILMVISLLFSVKERRNKKDSYDEKGV' A
#
# COMPACT_ATOMS: atom_id res chain seq x y z
N MET A 1 12.95 -11.03 -0.60
CA MET A 1 12.48 -10.34 -1.83
C MET A 1 13.40 -9.15 -2.07
N LYS A 2 13.82 -8.88 -3.32
CA LYS A 2 14.78 -7.79 -3.61
C LYS A 2 14.15 -6.44 -3.18
N LYS A 3 14.84 -5.65 -2.36
CA LYS A 3 14.35 -4.38 -1.76
C LYS A 3 13.61 -3.44 -2.73
N GLY A 4 13.98 -3.42 -4.01
CA GLY A 4 13.32 -2.59 -5.03
C GLY A 4 11.85 -2.92 -5.30
N TRP A 5 11.43 -4.18 -5.12
CA TRP A 5 10.03 -4.58 -5.36
C TRP A 5 9.06 -4.02 -4.31
N SER A 6 9.51 -3.90 -3.05
CA SER A 6 8.69 -3.37 -1.97
C SER A 6 8.39 -1.87 -2.17
N TYR A 7 9.36 -1.12 -2.68
CA TYR A 7 9.18 0.29 -3.04
C TYR A 7 8.28 0.48 -4.27
N LEU A 8 8.38 -0.40 -5.27
CA LEU A 8 7.48 -0.37 -6.42
C LEU A 8 6.03 -0.68 -6.02
N MET A 9 5.80 -1.64 -5.13
CA MET A 9 4.46 -1.93 -4.61
C MET A 9 3.89 -0.78 -3.76
N LEU A 10 4.71 -0.12 -2.94
CA LEU A 10 4.29 1.08 -2.21
C LEU A 10 3.94 2.23 -3.17
N GLY A 11 4.78 2.49 -4.17
CA GLY A 11 4.52 3.52 -5.17
C GLY A 11 3.25 3.24 -5.97
N PHE A 12 3.04 2.00 -6.39
CA PHE A 12 1.82 1.58 -7.10
C PHE A 12 0.57 1.73 -6.22
N GLY A 13 0.64 1.33 -4.95
CA GLY A 13 -0.46 1.49 -3.99
C GLY A 13 -0.86 2.94 -3.78
N ILE A 14 0.12 3.85 -3.63
CA ILE A 14 -0.13 5.30 -3.50
C ILE A 14 -0.75 5.86 -4.78
N PHE A 15 -0.21 5.51 -5.95
CA PHE A 15 -0.69 5.98 -7.23
C PHE A 15 -2.15 5.54 -7.51
N SER A 16 -2.47 4.28 -7.22
CA SER A 16 -3.82 3.73 -7.35
C SER A 16 -4.83 4.44 -6.43
N LEU A 17 -4.40 4.82 -5.22
CA LEU A 17 -5.20 5.57 -4.26
C LEU A 17 -5.54 6.98 -4.78
N ILE A 18 -4.54 7.69 -5.30
CA ILE A 18 -4.71 9.04 -5.87
C ILE A 18 -5.68 9.01 -7.04
N LEU A 19 -5.53 8.05 -7.95
CA LEU A 19 -6.45 7.88 -9.08
C LEU A 19 -7.88 7.59 -8.62
N SER A 20 -8.06 6.73 -7.62
CA SER A 20 -9.39 6.39 -7.09
C SER A 20 -10.08 7.59 -6.45
N ILE A 21 -9.34 8.42 -5.70
CA ILE A 21 -9.85 9.66 -5.10
C ILE A 21 -10.18 10.69 -6.18
N TRP A 22 -9.35 10.79 -7.21
CA TRP A 22 -9.54 11.74 -8.31
C TRP A 22 -10.74 11.38 -9.21
N MET A 23 -11.04 10.09 -9.37
CA MET A 23 -12.18 9.64 -10.18
C MET A 23 -13.53 9.75 -9.45
N LEU A 24 -13.50 9.78 -8.11
CA LEU A 24 -14.68 9.85 -7.24
C LEU A 24 -15.64 11.02 -7.54
N PRO A 25 -15.19 12.28 -7.76
CA PRO A 25 -16.06 13.40 -8.10
C PRO A 25 -16.58 13.37 -9.55
N LEU A 26 -15.97 12.58 -10.43
CA LEU A 26 -16.40 12.45 -11.84
C LEU A 26 -17.55 11.45 -12.02
N GLN A 27 -17.85 10.66 -11.00
CA GLN A 27 -18.85 9.59 -11.07
C GLN A 27 -20.23 10.07 -10.62
N MET A 28 -21.25 9.72 -11.40
CA MET A 28 -22.62 10.09 -11.08
C MET A 28 -23.08 9.46 -9.75
N THR A 29 -23.77 10.27 -8.94
CA THR A 29 -24.31 9.86 -7.64
C THR A 29 -25.31 8.72 -7.81
N GLY A 30 -25.02 7.56 -7.21
CA GLY A 30 -25.85 6.35 -7.35
C GLY A 30 -25.42 5.40 -8.46
N SER A 31 -24.40 5.73 -9.25
CA SER A 31 -23.83 4.82 -10.25
C SER A 31 -23.07 3.66 -9.59
N THR A 32 -23.16 2.47 -10.19
CA THR A 32 -22.38 1.28 -9.84
C THR A 32 -20.87 1.56 -9.82
N GLU A 33 -20.42 2.53 -10.62
CA GLU A 33 -19.02 2.98 -10.71
C GLU A 33 -18.51 3.55 -9.38
N ARG A 34 -19.37 4.24 -8.61
CA ARG A 34 -19.02 4.76 -7.27
C ARG A 34 -18.80 3.63 -6.28
N THR A 35 -19.66 2.61 -6.32
CA THR A 35 -19.51 1.42 -5.48
C THR A 35 -18.19 0.71 -5.77
N ILE A 36 -17.83 0.53 -7.05
CA ILE A 36 -16.55 -0.07 -7.46
C ILE A 36 -15.37 0.78 -6.96
N THR A 37 -15.48 2.10 -7.01
CA THR A 37 -14.43 3.01 -6.54
C THR A 37 -14.23 2.95 -5.03
N TYR A 38 -15.31 2.82 -4.25
CA TYR A 38 -15.20 2.59 -2.79
C TYR A 38 -14.51 1.26 -2.49
N VAL A 39 -14.84 0.19 -3.21
CA VAL A 39 -14.19 -1.12 -3.05
C VAL A 39 -12.69 -1.03 -3.40
N ASN A 40 -12.33 -0.35 -4.49
CA ASN A 40 -10.94 -0.12 -4.87
C ASN A 40 -10.17 0.68 -3.82
N LEU A 41 -10.80 1.71 -3.23
CA LEU A 41 -10.21 2.48 -2.13
C LEU A 41 -9.89 1.58 -0.93
N VAL A 42 -10.81 0.72 -0.53
CA VAL A 42 -10.61 -0.23 0.59
C VAL A 42 -9.47 -1.20 0.28
N ILE A 43 -9.43 -1.78 -0.92
CA ILE A 43 -8.37 -2.70 -1.33
C ILE A 43 -7.01 -2.00 -1.33
N ALA A 44 -6.93 -0.76 -1.85
CA ALA A 44 -5.69 0.02 -1.87
C ALA A 44 -5.16 0.30 -0.46
N VAL A 45 -6.05 0.63 0.49
CA VAL A 45 -5.69 0.81 1.91
C VAL A 45 -5.16 -0.50 2.51
N ILE A 46 -5.84 -1.63 2.28
CA ILE A 46 -5.41 -2.95 2.79
C ILE A 46 -4.01 -3.30 2.26
N LEU A 47 -3.77 -3.13 0.96
CA LEU A 47 -2.46 -3.39 0.34
C LEU A 47 -1.38 -2.48 0.92
N MET A 48 -1.70 -1.21 1.19
CA MET A 48 -0.76 -0.27 1.80
C MET A 48 -0.40 -0.67 3.24
N VAL A 49 -1.38 -1.11 4.04
CA VAL A 49 -1.16 -1.62 5.40
C VAL A 49 -0.30 -2.87 5.37
N ILE A 50 -0.59 -3.84 4.49
CA ILE A 50 0.22 -5.06 4.35
C ILE A 50 1.66 -4.71 3.95
N SER A 51 1.84 -3.79 3.00
CA SER A 51 3.16 -3.32 2.55
C SER A 51 3.94 -2.65 3.69
N LEU A 52 3.27 -1.83 4.49
CA LEU A 52 3.84 -1.22 5.70
C LEU A 52 4.23 -2.27 6.75
N LEU A 53 3.36 -3.25 7.01
CA LEU A 53 3.64 -4.34 7.96
C LEU A 53 4.85 -5.18 7.51
N PHE A 54 4.94 -5.49 6.22
CA PHE A 54 6.12 -6.14 5.65
C PHE A 54 7.38 -5.26 5.79
N SER A 55 7.27 -3.96 5.52
CA SER A 55 8.38 -3.01 5.70
C SER A 55 8.84 -2.93 7.16
N VAL A 56 7.92 -2.88 8.12
CA VAL A 56 8.23 -2.85 9.56
C VAL A 56 8.82 -4.19 10.02
N LYS A 57 8.28 -5.32 9.56
CA LYS A 57 8.84 -6.65 9.86
C LYS A 57 10.25 -6.80 9.30
N GLU A 58 10.51 -6.29 8.10
CA GLU A 58 11.85 -6.29 7.50
C GLU A 58 12.82 -5.37 8.27
N ARG A 59 12.37 -4.20 8.77
CA ARG A 59 13.18 -3.36 9.66
C ARG A 59 13.49 -4.04 11.00
N ARG A 60 12.54 -4.79 11.56
CA ARG A 60 12.76 -5.55 12.81
C ARG A 60 13.75 -6.70 12.62
N ASN A 61 13.61 -7.50 11.56
CA ASN A 61 14.60 -8.54 11.23
C ASN A 61 16.00 -7.96 10.96
N LYS A 62 16.08 -6.76 10.36
CA LYS A 62 17.36 -6.09 10.20
C LYS A 62 17.96 -5.66 11.54
N LYS A 63 17.17 -5.22 12.52
CA LYS A 63 17.66 -4.84 13.84
C LYS A 63 18.21 -6.04 14.61
N ASP A 64 17.52 -7.18 14.61
CA ASP A 64 18.04 -8.42 15.25
C ASP A 64 19.38 -8.85 14.63
N SER A 65 19.51 -8.77 13.30
CA SER A 65 20.76 -9.13 12.62
C SER A 65 21.93 -8.18 12.89
N TYR A 66 21.69 -6.96 13.37
CA TYR A 66 22.75 -6.04 13.81
C TYR A 66 23.14 -6.29 15.27
N ASP A 67 22.21 -6.72 16.13
CA ASP A 67 22.51 -7.13 17.51
C ASP A 67 23.37 -8.41 17.53
N GLU A 68 23.12 -9.38 16.64
CA GLU A 68 23.96 -10.59 16.52
C GLU A 68 25.37 -10.33 15.95
N LYS A 69 25.63 -9.16 15.36
CA LYS A 69 26.95 -8.78 14.82
C LYS A 69 27.61 -7.67 15.63
N GLY A 70 27.06 -7.36 16.80
CA GLY A 70 27.23 -6.09 17.47
C GLY A 70 27.79 -6.14 18.89
N VAL A 71 28.22 -7.29 19.43
CA VAL A 71 29.20 -7.41 20.55
C VAL A 71 29.84 -8.79 20.53
#